data_AF-A0A6F8YMW9-F1
#
_entry.id   AF-A0A6F8YMW9-F1
#
_cell.length_a   1.000
_cell.length_b   1.000
_cell.length_c   1.000
_cell.angle_alpha   90.00
_cell.angle_beta   90.00
_cell.angle_gamma   90.00
#
_symmetry.space_group_name_H-M   'P 1'
#
loop_
_entity.id
_entity.type
_entity.pdbx_description
1 polymer ?
#
loop_
_entity_poly.entity_id
_entity_poly.type
_entity_poly.pdbx_seq_one_letter_code
_entity_poly.pdbx_strand_id
1 'polypeptide(L)'
;MRRGLIGATVLALLAGGATACRTGDGSAAAPAAAAPDFVSAPPVEELEFKRVSDPARTLVVDAAGKTLAVFTDKARTVRLTGPSRTFAEDAHTTATVTTDAWVRLAPRTWQKDSVDDTWVRPWLEKALDDRSPDALAIAMEYIEGGKRDAAFGPLSDTDPDGRAERSDFYDYLGIDWEFPDGKKERPDPDHIRSLDCSGFLRMVYGYRMGYPLRGTNTPAPACPAARTRWPSSGRARS
;
A
#
# COMPACT_ATOMS: atom_id res chain seq x y z
N MET A 1 77.86 -0.71 52.48
CA MET A 1 77.34 0.32 53.41
C MET A 1 75.82 0.12 53.48
N ARG A 2 75.27 -0.44 54.58
CA ARG A 2 74.42 0.26 55.59
C ARG A 2 73.38 1.17 54.93
N ARG A 3 72.05 1.11 55.08
CA ARG A 3 71.01 0.63 56.04
C ARG A 3 69.69 0.59 55.19
N GLY A 4 68.65 -0.21 55.41
CA GLY A 4 67.85 -0.39 56.62
C GLY A 4 66.63 0.55 56.66
N LEU A 5 65.43 -0.05 56.80
CA LEU A 5 64.21 0.42 57.48
C LEU A 5 62.96 0.94 56.73
N ILE A 6 61.84 0.29 57.14
CA ILE A 6 60.50 0.79 57.48
C ILE A 6 59.48 1.03 56.35
N GLY A 7 58.37 0.31 56.47
CA GLY A 7 57.14 0.54 55.71
C GLY A 7 56.25 1.63 56.29
N ALA A 8 55.25 2.03 55.52
CA ALA A 8 54.06 2.71 56.01
C ALA A 8 52.89 2.35 55.11
N THR A 9 51.93 1.63 55.67
CA THR A 9 50.61 1.42 55.11
C THR A 9 49.86 2.76 55.20
N VAL A 10 49.40 3.28 54.06
CA VAL A 10 48.41 4.36 54.02
C VAL A 10 47.20 3.85 53.25
N LEU A 11 46.13 3.59 54.00
CA LEU A 11 44.79 3.37 53.49
C LEU A 11 44.19 4.74 53.17
N ALA A 12 43.87 5.00 51.91
CA ALA A 12 43.08 6.15 51.51
C ALA A 12 41.92 5.68 50.63
N LEU A 13 40.72 5.71 51.21
CA LEU A 13 39.47 5.69 50.45
C LEU A 13 39.36 7.01 49.67
N LEU A 14 39.12 6.91 48.35
CA LEU A 14 38.46 7.96 47.60
C LEU A 14 37.43 7.31 46.68
N ALA A 15 36.16 7.63 46.97
CA ALA A 15 35.04 7.45 46.06
C ALA A 15 35.18 8.43 44.89
N GLY A 16 34.89 7.95 43.68
CA GLY A 16 34.84 8.77 42.48
C GLY A 16 34.29 7.94 41.33
N GLY A 17 33.01 8.14 41.03
CA GLY A 17 32.30 7.41 39.98
C GLY A 17 32.96 7.62 38.62
N ALA A 18 33.25 6.51 37.94
CA ALA A 18 33.62 6.53 36.54
C ALA A 18 32.36 6.70 35.70
N THR A 19 32.18 7.89 35.13
CA THR A 19 31.26 8.14 34.03
C THR A 19 31.79 7.40 32.80
N ALA A 20 31.26 6.20 32.55
CA ALA A 20 31.47 5.51 31.29
C ALA A 20 30.49 6.08 30.26
N CYS A 21 30.99 6.88 29.31
CA CYS A 21 30.28 7.17 28.07
C CYS A 21 30.12 5.85 27.30
N ARG A 22 28.92 5.27 27.32
CA ARG A 22 28.52 4.27 26.32
C ARG A 22 27.98 5.01 25.12
N THR A 23 28.76 5.05 24.04
CA THR A 23 28.27 5.22 22.68
C THR A 23 27.43 3.99 22.34
N GLY A 24 26.11 4.10 22.47
CA GLY A 24 25.16 3.09 22.02
C GLY A 24 24.85 3.29 20.55
N ASP A 25 25.75 2.84 19.68
CA ASP A 25 25.38 2.51 18.30
C ASP A 25 24.80 1.10 18.31
N GLY A 26 23.51 1.01 18.05
CA GLY A 26 22.77 -0.23 18.06
C GLY A 26 21.31 0.05 17.78
N SER A 27 21.04 0.42 16.53
CA SER A 27 19.70 0.42 15.93
C SER A 27 18.96 -0.83 16.39
N ALA A 28 18.03 -0.65 17.34
CA ALA A 28 17.10 -1.69 17.70
C ALA A 28 16.22 -1.90 16.48
N ALA A 29 16.53 -2.95 15.71
CA ALA A 29 15.66 -3.43 14.66
C ALA A 29 14.24 -3.50 15.25
N ALA A 30 13.33 -2.70 14.69
CA ALA A 30 11.93 -2.75 15.06
C ALA A 30 11.49 -4.22 14.99
N PRO A 31 10.78 -4.74 16.01
CA PRO A 31 10.35 -6.12 16.00
C PRO A 31 9.57 -6.35 14.71
N ALA A 32 9.99 -7.37 13.94
CA ALA A 32 9.25 -7.82 12.78
C ALA A 32 7.78 -8.00 13.22
N ALA A 33 6.89 -7.19 12.65
CA ALA A 33 5.48 -7.23 12.98
C ALA A 33 5.02 -8.69 12.84
N ALA A 34 4.57 -9.27 13.95
CA ALA A 34 3.97 -10.60 13.93
C ALA A 34 2.86 -10.61 12.87
N ALA A 35 2.80 -11.68 12.07
CA ALA A 35 1.70 -11.86 11.13
C ALA A 35 0.39 -11.73 11.92
N PRO A 36 -0.52 -10.84 11.52
CA PRO A 36 -1.63 -10.52 12.39
C PRO A 36 -2.60 -11.70 12.45
N ASP A 37 -3.15 -11.99 13.63
CA ASP A 37 -4.07 -13.09 13.82
C ASP A 37 -5.37 -12.83 13.05
N PHE A 38 -5.63 -13.65 12.04
CA PHE A 38 -6.87 -13.60 11.30
C PHE A 38 -7.92 -14.44 12.02
N VAL A 39 -8.92 -13.77 12.61
CA VAL A 39 -10.13 -14.46 13.05
C VAL A 39 -10.85 -14.96 11.80
N SER A 40 -11.22 -16.24 11.78
CA SER A 40 -12.01 -16.83 10.70
C SER A 40 -13.30 -16.03 10.52
N ALA A 41 -13.64 -15.67 9.28
CA ALA A 41 -14.88 -14.97 9.01
C ALA A 41 -16.09 -15.89 9.29
N PRO A 42 -17.23 -15.33 9.73
CA PRO A 42 -18.47 -16.10 9.81
C PRO A 42 -18.92 -16.54 8.40
N PRO A 43 -19.75 -17.61 8.29
CA PRO A 43 -20.30 -18.06 7.01
C PRO A 43 -21.01 -16.91 6.29
N VAL A 44 -20.80 -16.78 4.97
CA VAL A 44 -21.32 -15.66 4.18
C VAL A 44 -22.85 -15.65 4.12
N GLU A 45 -23.48 -16.81 4.29
CA GLU A 45 -24.93 -17.01 4.37
C GLU A 45 -25.57 -16.27 5.55
N GLU A 46 -24.82 -16.08 6.63
CA GLU A 46 -25.28 -15.40 7.85
C GLU A 46 -25.09 -13.87 7.77
N LEU A 47 -24.50 -13.36 6.68
CA LEU A 47 -24.21 -11.94 6.51
C LEU A 47 -25.40 -11.16 5.95
N GLU A 48 -25.64 -10.01 6.55
CA GLU A 48 -26.64 -9.04 6.10
C GLU A 48 -26.00 -7.98 5.20
N PHE A 49 -26.66 -7.68 4.08
CA PHE A 49 -26.26 -6.63 3.14
C PHE A 49 -27.11 -5.38 3.37
N LYS A 50 -26.55 -4.40 4.07
CA LYS A 50 -27.23 -3.17 4.44
C LYS A 50 -26.88 -2.02 3.49
N ARG A 51 -27.90 -1.48 2.82
CA ARG A 51 -27.75 -0.29 1.97
C ARG A 51 -27.63 0.98 2.82
N VAL A 52 -26.70 1.86 2.47
CA VAL A 52 -26.59 3.21 3.06
C VAL A 52 -26.33 4.26 1.96
N SER A 53 -26.74 5.50 2.21
CA SER A 53 -26.47 6.65 1.35
C SER A 53 -25.28 7.47 1.86
N ASP A 54 -24.84 8.44 1.06
CA ASP A 54 -23.88 9.48 1.42
C ASP A 54 -22.50 8.96 1.93
N PRO A 55 -21.61 8.50 1.03
CA PRO A 55 -21.88 8.08 -0.35
C PRO A 55 -22.69 6.77 -0.43
N ALA A 56 -23.36 6.57 -1.56
CA ALA A 56 -24.11 5.34 -1.87
C ALA A 56 -23.20 4.10 -1.84
N ARG A 57 -23.51 3.16 -0.93
CA ARG A 57 -22.71 1.96 -0.70
C ARG A 57 -23.52 0.86 -0.01
N THR A 58 -23.02 -0.36 -0.06
CA THR A 58 -23.57 -1.51 0.66
C THR A 58 -22.56 -1.97 1.71
N LEU A 59 -22.99 -2.03 2.95
CA LEU A 59 -22.24 -2.60 4.07
C LEU A 59 -22.61 -4.09 4.16
N VAL A 60 -21.61 -4.94 4.36
CA VAL A 60 -21.84 -6.33 4.76
C VAL A 60 -21.54 -6.45 6.24
N VAL A 61 -22.53 -6.86 7.02
CA VAL A 61 -22.45 -6.93 8.48
C VAL A 61 -22.72 -8.34 8.97
N ASP A 62 -22.06 -8.71 10.08
CA ASP A 62 -22.34 -9.97 10.79
C ASP A 62 -23.54 -9.82 11.73
N ALA A 63 -23.92 -10.93 12.39
CA ALA A 63 -25.02 -10.96 13.36
C ALA A 63 -24.82 -10.04 14.58
N ALA A 64 -23.57 -9.65 14.87
CA ALA A 64 -23.23 -8.70 15.93
C ALA A 64 -23.26 -7.23 15.45
N GLY A 65 -23.54 -7.00 14.16
CA GLY A 65 -23.57 -5.68 13.53
C GLY A 65 -22.19 -5.14 13.14
N LYS A 66 -21.12 -5.95 13.22
CA LYS A 66 -19.78 -5.54 12.80
C LYS A 66 -19.72 -5.51 11.28
N THR A 67 -19.23 -4.41 10.71
CA THR A 67 -19.02 -4.30 9.25
C THR A 67 -17.79 -5.08 8.84
N LEU A 68 -17.99 -6.09 7.99
CA LEU A 68 -16.93 -6.93 7.41
C LEU A 68 -16.49 -6.44 6.03
N ALA A 69 -17.40 -5.88 5.24
CA ALA A 69 -17.09 -5.35 3.92
C ALA A 69 -17.88 -4.09 3.59
N VAL A 70 -17.32 -3.23 2.73
CA VAL A 70 -17.96 -2.05 2.18
C VAL A 70 -17.77 -2.03 0.68
N PHE A 71 -18.89 -2.14 -0.04
CA PHE A 71 -18.95 -2.00 -1.48
C PHE A 71 -19.48 -0.62 -1.84
N THR A 72 -18.65 0.21 -2.46
CA THR A 72 -19.04 1.56 -2.90
C THR A 72 -19.57 1.50 -4.32
N ASP A 73 -20.70 2.15 -4.58
CA ASP A 73 -21.26 2.21 -5.94
C ASP A 73 -20.24 2.73 -6.95
N LYS A 74 -20.23 2.11 -8.14
CA LYS A 74 -19.34 2.44 -9.25
C LYS A 74 -17.85 2.15 -8.96
N ALA A 75 -17.51 1.58 -7.81
CA ALA A 75 -16.18 1.11 -7.51
C ALA A 75 -16.04 -0.39 -7.83
N ARG A 76 -14.81 -0.80 -8.18
CA ARG A 76 -14.38 -2.20 -8.14
C ARG A 76 -13.60 -2.52 -6.87
N THR A 77 -13.09 -1.50 -6.19
CA THR A 77 -12.43 -1.69 -4.90
C THR A 77 -13.46 -1.96 -3.82
N VAL A 78 -13.14 -2.89 -2.93
CA VAL A 78 -13.96 -3.26 -1.77
C VAL A 78 -13.07 -3.14 -0.55
N ARG A 79 -13.51 -2.37 0.45
CA ARG A 79 -12.85 -2.33 1.76
C ARG A 79 -13.37 -3.50 2.57
N LEU A 80 -12.48 -4.36 3.02
CA LEU A 80 -12.73 -5.38 4.02
C LEU A 80 -12.18 -4.91 5.36
N THR A 81 -12.84 -5.33 6.44
CA THR A 81 -12.33 -5.19 7.80
C THR A 81 -11.52 -6.44 8.11
N GLY A 82 -10.20 -6.30 8.13
CA GLY A 82 -9.26 -7.38 8.44
C GLY A 82 -8.44 -7.09 9.69
N PRO A 83 -7.32 -7.78 9.89
CA PRO A 83 -6.47 -7.50 11.03
C PRO A 83 -5.82 -6.11 10.94
N SER A 84 -5.62 -5.49 12.10
CA SER A 84 -4.98 -4.19 12.21
C SER A 84 -3.50 -4.27 11.85
N ARG A 85 -3.00 -3.24 11.14
CA ARG A 85 -1.61 -3.11 10.72
C ARG A 85 -1.24 -1.64 10.61
N THR A 86 0.06 -1.36 10.64
CA THR A 86 0.60 0.00 10.58
C THR A 86 1.51 0.15 9.37
N PHE A 87 1.33 1.25 8.64
CA PHE A 87 2.19 1.67 7.54
C PHE A 87 3.01 2.89 7.95
N ALA A 88 4.25 2.97 7.47
CA ALA A 88 5.18 4.05 7.74
C ALA A 88 6.03 4.35 6.49
N GLU A 89 6.49 5.59 6.37
CA GLU A 89 7.37 6.09 5.31
C GLU A 89 8.54 6.85 5.96
N ASP A 90 9.38 6.13 6.71
CA ASP A 90 10.37 6.72 7.61
C ASP A 90 11.39 7.63 6.90
N ALA A 91 11.59 7.46 5.59
CA ALA A 91 12.45 8.32 4.77
C ALA A 91 11.91 9.75 4.60
N HIS A 92 10.59 9.95 4.75
CA HIS A 92 9.92 11.22 4.45
C HIS A 92 9.16 11.80 5.64
N THR A 93 8.71 10.97 6.58
CA THR A 93 7.89 11.40 7.71
C THR A 93 7.98 10.43 8.87
N THR A 94 7.78 10.94 10.10
CA THR A 94 7.60 10.11 11.30
C THR A 94 6.12 9.72 11.52
N ALA A 95 5.22 10.19 10.67
CA ALA A 95 3.80 9.86 10.76
C ALA A 95 3.57 8.40 10.35
N THR A 96 2.70 7.72 11.11
CA THR A 96 2.31 6.34 10.83
C THR A 96 0.80 6.26 10.65
N VAL A 97 0.34 5.33 9.80
CA VAL A 97 -1.08 5.06 9.58
C VAL A 97 -1.41 3.66 10.07
N THR A 98 -2.16 3.56 11.17
CA THR A 98 -2.71 2.29 11.64
C THR A 98 -4.13 2.11 11.11
N THR A 99 -4.39 0.96 10.49
CA THR A 99 -5.69 0.66 9.88
C THR A 99 -6.02 -0.82 9.93
N ASP A 100 -7.31 -1.14 9.93
CA ASP A 100 -7.89 -2.47 9.72
C ASP A 100 -8.45 -2.63 8.29
N ALA A 101 -8.25 -1.64 7.43
CA ALA A 101 -8.75 -1.64 6.07
C ALA A 101 -7.87 -2.51 5.17
N TRP A 102 -8.52 -3.47 4.51
CA TRP A 102 -7.93 -4.30 3.46
C TRP A 102 -8.68 -4.05 2.16
N VAL A 103 -7.98 -3.68 1.09
CA VAL A 103 -8.60 -3.26 -0.18
C VAL A 103 -8.42 -4.34 -1.24
N ARG A 104 -9.54 -5.00 -1.59
CA ARG A 104 -9.60 -6.03 -2.64
C ARG A 104 -10.27 -5.51 -3.90
N LEU A 105 -10.06 -6.20 -5.03
CA LEU A 105 -10.77 -5.94 -6.27
C LEU A 105 -11.90 -6.95 -6.50
N ALA A 106 -13.11 -6.44 -6.66
CA ALA A 106 -14.25 -7.21 -7.13
C ALA A 106 -14.12 -7.51 -8.63
N PRO A 107 -14.71 -8.63 -9.12
CA PRO A 107 -14.65 -9.02 -10.52
C PRO A 107 -15.42 -8.07 -11.45
N ARG A 108 -16.35 -7.30 -10.88
CA ARG A 108 -17.21 -6.33 -11.57
C ARG A 108 -17.37 -5.07 -10.72
N THR A 109 -17.71 -3.98 -11.39
CA THR A 109 -18.06 -2.73 -10.73
C THR A 109 -19.33 -2.92 -9.91
N TRP A 110 -19.31 -2.48 -8.66
CA TRP A 110 -20.48 -2.58 -7.79
C TRP A 110 -21.60 -1.65 -8.26
N GLN A 111 -22.82 -2.18 -8.27
CA GLN A 111 -24.05 -1.44 -8.49
C GLN A 111 -25.01 -1.68 -7.32
N LYS A 112 -26.03 -0.83 -7.20
CA LYS A 112 -27.05 -0.93 -6.14
C LYS A 112 -27.64 -2.34 -6.02
N ASP A 113 -27.92 -2.98 -7.16
CA ASP A 113 -28.60 -4.28 -7.23
C ASP A 113 -27.60 -5.45 -7.38
N SER A 114 -26.29 -5.18 -7.30
CA SER A 114 -25.26 -6.23 -7.39
C SER A 114 -25.33 -7.25 -6.27
N VAL A 115 -26.03 -6.99 -5.16
CA VAL A 115 -26.19 -7.95 -4.05
C VAL A 115 -26.75 -9.29 -4.51
N ASP A 116 -27.58 -9.29 -5.55
CA ASP A 116 -28.21 -10.49 -6.11
C ASP A 116 -27.35 -11.15 -7.21
N ASP A 117 -26.23 -10.55 -7.59
CA ASP A 117 -25.33 -11.14 -8.58
C ASP A 117 -24.70 -12.43 -8.03
N THR A 118 -24.70 -13.49 -8.84
CA THR A 118 -24.18 -14.81 -8.47
C THR A 118 -22.69 -14.85 -8.11
N TRP A 119 -21.93 -13.80 -8.47
CA TRP A 119 -20.51 -13.71 -8.14
C TRP A 119 -20.25 -13.21 -6.72
N VAL A 120 -21.19 -12.49 -6.08
CA VAL A 120 -20.91 -11.73 -4.85
C VAL A 120 -20.56 -12.64 -3.69
N ARG A 121 -21.41 -13.62 -3.37
CA ARG A 121 -21.18 -14.48 -2.20
C ARG A 121 -19.92 -15.34 -2.34
N PRO A 122 -19.70 -16.07 -3.46
CA PRO A 122 -18.47 -16.86 -3.63
C PRO A 122 -17.20 -16.02 -3.68
N TRP A 123 -17.28 -14.78 -4.19
CA TRP A 123 -16.14 -13.87 -4.18
C TRP A 123 -15.87 -13.34 -2.77
N LEU A 124 -16.91 -12.94 -2.03
CA LEU A 124 -16.78 -12.37 -0.69
C LEU A 124 -16.20 -13.38 0.29
N GLU A 125 -16.64 -14.64 0.24
CA GLU A 125 -16.09 -15.75 1.04
C GLU A 125 -14.57 -15.84 0.85
N LYS A 126 -14.13 -15.97 -0.40
CA LYS A 126 -12.71 -16.01 -0.76
C LYS A 126 -11.97 -14.75 -0.33
N ALA A 127 -12.57 -13.58 -0.50
CA ALA A 127 -11.93 -12.31 -0.19
C ALA A 127 -11.74 -12.10 1.33
N LEU A 128 -12.67 -12.59 2.15
CA LEU A 128 -12.56 -12.59 3.62
C LEU A 128 -11.50 -13.57 4.12
N ASP A 129 -11.27 -14.66 3.38
CA ASP A 129 -10.21 -15.64 3.68
C ASP A 129 -8.85 -15.35 3.01
N ASP A 130 -8.80 -14.37 2.11
CA ASP A 130 -7.57 -14.02 1.40
C ASP A 130 -6.56 -13.33 2.32
N ARG A 131 -5.41 -13.98 2.52
CA ARG A 131 -4.27 -13.50 3.32
C ARG A 131 -3.15 -12.88 2.47
N SER A 132 -3.30 -12.85 1.15
CA SER A 132 -2.33 -12.23 0.25
C SER A 132 -2.27 -10.71 0.46
N PRO A 133 -1.17 -10.03 0.09
CA PRO A 133 -1.10 -8.57 0.11
C PRO A 133 -2.27 -7.93 -0.65
N ASP A 134 -2.91 -6.93 -0.05
CA ASP A 134 -3.98 -6.14 -0.67
C ASP A 134 -3.41 -4.89 -1.36
N ALA A 135 -4.27 -4.03 -1.92
CA ALA A 135 -3.81 -2.86 -2.68
C ALA A 135 -2.84 -1.97 -1.87
N LEU A 136 -3.12 -1.75 -0.58
CA LEU A 136 -2.27 -0.94 0.29
C LEU A 136 -0.92 -1.61 0.56
N ALA A 137 -0.93 -2.89 0.95
CA ALA A 137 0.32 -3.61 1.19
C ALA A 137 1.17 -3.72 -0.08
N ILE A 138 0.55 -3.94 -1.24
CA ILE A 138 1.25 -3.97 -2.53
C ILE A 138 1.86 -2.61 -2.85
N ALA A 139 1.10 -1.52 -2.69
CA ALA A 139 1.57 -0.16 -2.94
C ALA A 139 2.83 0.16 -2.11
N MET A 140 2.84 -0.20 -0.83
CA MET A 140 3.97 0.01 0.07
C MET A 140 5.22 -0.81 -0.30
N GLU A 141 5.12 -1.81 -1.19
CA GLU A 141 6.30 -2.50 -1.68
C GLU A 141 7.17 -1.61 -2.58
N TYR A 142 6.57 -0.62 -3.25
CA TYR A 142 7.20 0.15 -4.33
C TYR A 142 7.63 1.57 -3.96
N ILE A 143 7.34 2.02 -2.74
CA ILE A 143 7.83 3.31 -2.25
C ILE A 143 9.31 3.22 -1.84
N GLU A 144 9.92 4.37 -1.53
CA GLU A 144 11.30 4.44 -1.04
C GLU A 144 11.50 3.55 0.21
N GLY A 145 12.53 2.70 0.18
CA GLY A 145 12.81 1.73 1.24
C GLY A 145 11.91 0.47 1.23
N GLY A 146 10.92 0.41 0.35
CA GLY A 146 10.12 -0.77 0.09
C GLY A 146 10.93 -1.89 -0.58
N LYS A 147 10.49 -3.15 -0.44
CA LYS A 147 11.21 -4.31 -1.01
C LYS A 147 11.30 -4.33 -2.54
N ARG A 148 10.53 -3.46 -3.22
CA ARG A 148 10.45 -3.24 -4.67
C ARG A 148 10.52 -1.75 -4.99
N ASP A 149 11.28 -1.00 -4.19
CA ASP A 149 11.51 0.43 -4.35
C ASP A 149 11.70 0.83 -5.81
N ALA A 150 10.80 1.72 -6.26
CA ALA A 150 10.70 2.22 -7.61
C ALA A 150 11.10 3.69 -7.67
N ALA A 151 11.95 4.03 -8.63
CA ALA A 151 12.18 5.42 -8.99
C ALA A 151 10.97 5.98 -9.77
N PHE A 152 10.82 7.29 -9.86
CA PHE A 152 9.80 7.88 -10.73
C PHE A 152 10.16 7.75 -12.23
N GLY A 153 11.45 7.94 -12.53
CA GLY A 153 12.00 7.91 -13.89
C GLY A 153 13.49 8.29 -13.90
N PRO A 154 14.17 8.17 -15.06
CA PRO A 154 15.53 8.68 -15.22
C PRO A 154 15.56 10.20 -15.08
N LEU A 155 16.75 10.75 -14.78
CA LEU A 155 16.94 12.20 -14.73
C LEU A 155 16.72 12.79 -16.13
N SER A 156 16.07 13.96 -16.21
CA SER A 156 15.81 14.66 -17.46
C SER A 156 16.15 16.13 -17.32
N ASP A 157 17.01 16.63 -18.21
CA ASP A 157 17.35 18.07 -18.30
C ASP A 157 16.26 18.89 -18.99
N THR A 158 15.26 18.22 -19.57
CA THR A 158 14.18 18.85 -20.34
C THR A 158 12.83 18.83 -19.64
N ASP A 159 12.70 18.03 -18.58
CA ASP A 159 11.49 17.94 -17.78
C ASP A 159 11.56 18.94 -16.61
N PRO A 160 10.54 19.81 -16.41
CA PRO A 160 10.52 20.75 -15.30
C PRO A 160 10.69 20.12 -13.91
N ASP A 161 10.24 18.88 -13.74
CA ASP A 161 10.34 18.14 -12.47
C ASP A 161 11.65 17.33 -12.37
N GLY A 162 12.52 17.45 -13.38
CA GLY A 162 13.86 16.85 -13.43
C GLY A 162 13.86 15.33 -13.65
N ARG A 163 12.69 14.73 -13.90
CA ARG A 163 12.50 13.29 -14.10
C ARG A 163 11.67 13.05 -15.34
N ALA A 164 12.09 12.11 -16.19
CA ALA A 164 11.30 11.75 -17.35
C ALA A 164 10.04 10.96 -16.92
N GLU A 165 8.86 11.49 -17.23
CA GLU A 165 7.59 10.74 -17.16
C GLU A 165 7.55 9.59 -18.18
N ARG A 166 6.48 8.78 -18.15
CA ARG A 166 6.17 7.64 -19.04
C ARG A 166 6.74 6.28 -18.61
N SER A 167 7.11 6.12 -17.35
CA SER A 167 7.48 4.81 -16.80
C SER A 167 6.21 4.03 -16.40
N ASP A 168 5.89 2.96 -17.11
CA ASP A 168 4.75 2.07 -16.80
C ASP A 168 5.23 0.76 -16.12
N PHE A 169 4.31 -0.12 -15.73
CA PHE A 169 4.65 -1.35 -15.01
C PHE A 169 5.56 -2.30 -15.80
N TYR A 170 5.45 -2.32 -17.13
CA TYR A 170 6.25 -3.19 -17.98
C TYR A 170 7.69 -2.67 -18.12
N ASP A 171 7.90 -1.34 -18.06
CA ASP A 171 9.23 -0.72 -17.98
C ASP A 171 9.90 -1.09 -16.66
N TYR A 172 9.20 -0.92 -15.52
CA TYR A 172 9.71 -1.32 -14.20
C TYR A 172 10.21 -2.77 -14.19
N LEU A 173 9.42 -3.68 -14.78
CA LEU A 173 9.70 -5.12 -14.81
C LEU A 173 10.70 -5.52 -15.90
N GLY A 174 10.93 -4.68 -16.91
CA GLY A 174 11.74 -5.01 -18.07
C GLY A 174 11.13 -6.14 -18.92
N ILE A 175 9.80 -6.15 -19.11
CA ILE A 175 9.10 -7.21 -19.86
C ILE A 175 8.32 -6.64 -21.05
N ASP A 176 8.26 -7.40 -22.15
CA ASP A 176 7.30 -7.13 -23.23
C ASP A 176 5.87 -7.38 -22.71
N TRP A 177 4.91 -6.55 -23.13
CA TRP A 177 3.53 -6.67 -22.69
C TRP A 177 2.52 -6.50 -23.83
N GLU A 178 1.48 -7.35 -23.83
CA GLU A 178 0.33 -7.24 -24.71
C GLU A 178 -0.93 -6.96 -23.89
N PHE A 179 -1.53 -5.79 -24.12
CA PHE A 179 -2.76 -5.40 -23.46
C PHE A 179 -3.97 -6.17 -24.04
N PRO A 180 -5.04 -6.35 -23.26
CA PRO A 180 -6.32 -6.93 -23.73
C PRO A 180 -6.92 -6.24 -24.97
N ASP A 181 -6.57 -4.98 -25.25
CA ASP A 181 -6.98 -4.25 -26.45
C ASP A 181 -6.01 -4.42 -27.64
N GLY A 182 -5.09 -5.38 -27.56
CA GLY A 182 -4.17 -5.78 -28.63
C GLY A 182 -2.93 -4.88 -28.77
N LYS A 183 -2.83 -3.79 -27.98
CA LYS A 183 -1.63 -2.96 -28.00
C LYS A 183 -0.45 -3.74 -27.42
N LYS A 184 0.67 -3.71 -28.12
CA LYS A 184 1.93 -4.30 -27.67
C LYS A 184 2.89 -3.18 -27.28
N GLU A 185 3.52 -3.32 -26.14
CA GLU A 185 4.56 -2.42 -25.65
C GLU A 185 5.83 -3.20 -25.36
N ARG A 186 6.95 -2.50 -25.47
CA ARG A 186 8.28 -2.99 -25.09
C ARG A 186 8.84 -2.08 -24.01
N PRO A 187 9.59 -2.62 -23.05
CA PRO A 187 10.17 -1.82 -22.00
C PRO A 187 11.24 -0.90 -22.58
N ASP A 188 11.28 0.33 -22.08
CA ASP A 188 12.43 1.21 -22.28
C ASP A 188 13.53 0.87 -21.26
N PRO A 189 14.74 0.46 -21.69
CA PRO A 189 15.84 0.13 -20.80
C PRO A 189 16.21 1.25 -19.82
N ASP A 190 16.03 2.51 -20.21
CA ASP A 190 16.35 3.67 -19.36
C ASP A 190 15.33 3.88 -18.22
N HIS A 191 14.16 3.24 -18.34
CA HIS A 191 13.06 3.30 -17.38
C HIS A 191 12.94 2.05 -16.50
N ILE A 192 13.91 1.13 -16.57
CA ILE A 192 13.95 -0.04 -15.69
C ILE A 192 13.89 0.38 -14.22
N ARG A 193 13.08 -0.34 -13.44
CA ARG A 193 12.76 -0.03 -12.04
C ARG A 193 12.12 1.35 -11.80
N SER A 194 11.56 1.98 -12.82
CA SER A 194 10.84 3.24 -12.69
C SER A 194 9.33 3.05 -12.84
N LEU A 195 8.55 3.78 -12.04
CA LEU A 195 7.09 3.87 -12.12
C LEU A 195 6.69 5.33 -11.97
N ASP A 196 6.05 5.90 -12.99
CA ASP A 196 5.41 7.21 -12.86
C ASP A 196 4.08 7.08 -12.08
N CYS A 197 3.38 8.20 -11.86
CA CYS A 197 2.14 8.21 -11.11
C CYS A 197 1.09 7.22 -11.64
N SER A 198 0.98 7.09 -12.97
CA SER A 198 0.01 6.23 -13.64
C SER A 198 0.53 4.80 -13.74
N GLY A 199 1.83 4.63 -14.00
CA GLY A 199 2.54 3.34 -14.00
C GLY A 199 2.45 2.66 -12.65
N PHE A 200 2.56 3.40 -11.55
CA PHE A 200 2.38 2.90 -10.19
C PHE A 200 0.98 2.34 -9.97
N LEU A 201 -0.07 3.10 -10.34
CA LEU A 201 -1.46 2.61 -10.22
C LEU A 201 -1.71 1.37 -11.09
N ARG A 202 -1.12 1.34 -12.30
CA ARG A 202 -1.23 0.20 -13.22
C ARG A 202 -0.44 -1.02 -12.74
N MET A 203 0.69 -0.82 -12.06
CA MET A 203 1.42 -1.86 -11.35
C MET A 203 0.57 -2.47 -10.25
N VAL A 204 0.06 -1.64 -9.33
CA VAL A 204 -0.70 -2.09 -8.16
C VAL A 204 -2.03 -2.72 -8.57
N TYR A 205 -2.92 -1.96 -9.20
CA TYR A 205 -4.26 -2.47 -9.50
C TYR A 205 -4.28 -3.38 -10.72
N GLY A 206 -3.50 -3.07 -11.75
CA GLY A 206 -3.51 -3.81 -13.00
C GLY A 206 -2.71 -5.10 -12.94
N TYR A 207 -1.39 -4.98 -12.94
CA TYR A 207 -0.49 -6.13 -13.02
C TYR A 207 -0.57 -7.02 -11.76
N ARG A 208 -0.53 -6.42 -10.56
CA ARG A 208 -0.48 -7.18 -9.30
C ARG A 208 -1.84 -7.66 -8.81
N MET A 209 -2.92 -6.92 -9.07
CA MET A 209 -4.27 -7.27 -8.60
C MET A 209 -5.24 -7.72 -9.70
N GLY A 210 -4.83 -7.70 -10.97
CA GLY A 210 -5.62 -8.22 -12.09
C GLY A 210 -6.74 -7.31 -12.58
N TYR A 211 -6.68 -6.00 -12.32
CA TYR A 211 -7.59 -5.06 -12.96
C TYR A 211 -7.32 -5.02 -14.47
N PRO A 212 -8.34 -5.17 -15.33
CA PRO A 212 -8.13 -5.09 -16.77
C PRO A 212 -7.55 -3.74 -17.20
N LEU A 213 -6.29 -3.76 -17.63
CA LEU A 213 -5.60 -2.58 -18.16
C LEU A 213 -5.84 -2.47 -19.66
N ARG A 214 -5.68 -1.26 -20.17
CA ARG A 214 -5.70 -0.98 -21.61
C ARG A 214 -4.45 -0.22 -22.00
N GLY A 215 -3.99 -0.48 -23.21
CA GLY A 215 -2.88 0.26 -23.81
C GLY A 215 -3.33 1.55 -24.49
N THR A 216 -4.61 1.64 -24.85
CA THR A 216 -5.19 2.79 -25.58
C THR A 216 -6.12 3.64 -24.70
N ASN A 217 -6.22 4.93 -25.04
CA ASN A 217 -7.06 5.91 -24.32
C ASN A 217 -8.52 5.96 -24.82
N THR A 218 -8.90 5.14 -25.80
CA THR A 218 -10.25 5.12 -26.34
C THR A 218 -11.21 4.48 -25.33
N PRO A 219 -12.34 5.08 -24.92
CA PRO A 219 -13.28 4.43 -24.00
C PRO A 219 -13.81 3.07 -24.54
N ALA A 220 -14.04 2.08 -23.67
CA ALA A 220 -14.72 0.82 -24.03
C ALA A 220 -15.71 0.39 -22.94
N PRO A 221 -16.72 -0.43 -23.25
CA PRO A 221 -17.84 -0.71 -22.33
C PRO A 221 -17.44 -1.34 -20.98
N ALA A 222 -16.31 -2.03 -20.90
CA ALA A 222 -15.86 -2.75 -19.69
C ALA A 222 -14.82 -2.00 -18.84
N CYS A 223 -14.29 -0.87 -19.30
CA CYS A 223 -13.36 -0.02 -18.56
C CYS A 223 -13.98 1.38 -18.39
N PRO A 224 -14.07 1.94 -17.17
CA PRO A 224 -14.42 3.34 -17.00
C PRO A 224 -13.53 4.22 -17.89
N ALA A 225 -14.13 5.12 -18.66
CA ALA A 225 -13.41 6.04 -19.52
C ALA A 225 -12.38 6.84 -18.68
N ALA A 226 -11.15 6.91 -19.17
CA ALA A 226 -10.19 7.86 -18.63
C ALA A 226 -10.70 9.28 -18.86
N ARG A 227 -10.74 10.09 -17.79
CA ARG A 227 -10.86 11.55 -17.77
C ARG A 227 -12.24 12.12 -18.16
N THR A 228 -13.14 12.23 -17.18
CA THR A 228 -14.04 13.40 -17.13
C THR A 228 -13.24 14.58 -16.60
N ARG A 229 -12.99 15.57 -17.48
CA ARG A 229 -12.46 16.88 -17.12
C ARG A 229 -13.29 17.46 -15.96
N TRP A 230 -12.66 17.74 -14.83
CA TRP A 230 -13.28 18.51 -13.74
C TRP A 230 -13.71 19.88 -14.31
N PRO A 231 -14.96 20.34 -14.14
CA PRO A 231 -15.33 21.68 -14.54
C PRO A 231 -14.51 22.67 -13.73
N SER A 232 -13.66 23.45 -14.40
CA SER A 232 -12.97 24.58 -13.78
C SER A 232 -14.02 25.50 -13.18
N SER A 233 -14.11 25.54 -11.85
CA SER A 233 -14.90 26.55 -11.14
C SER A 233 -14.34 27.92 -11.53
N GLY A 234 -15.12 28.67 -12.32
CA GLY A 234 -14.81 30.05 -12.63
C GLY A 234 -14.67 30.84 -11.34
N ARG A 235 -13.50 31.47 -11.16
CA ARG A 235 -13.32 32.51 -10.14
C ARG A 235 -14.26 33.66 -10.49
N ALA A 236 -15.34 33.81 -9.72
CA ALA A 236 -16.00 35.10 -9.56
C ALA A 236 -14.99 36.04 -8.89
N ARG A 237 -14.57 37.07 -9.62
CA ARG A 237 -13.84 38.19 -9.04
C ARG A 237 -14.85 39.03 -8.26
N SER A 238 -14.60 39.21 -6.96
CA SER A 238 -15.08 40.37 -6.20
C SER A 238 -14.24 41.58 -6.53
#